data_AF-A0A839YGA7-F1
#
_entry.id   AF-A0A839YGA7-F1
#
_cell.length_a   1.000
_cell.length_b   1.000
_cell.length_c   1.000
_cell.angle_alpha   90.00
_cell.angle_beta   90.00
_cell.angle_gamma   90.00
#
_symmetry.space_group_name_H-M   'P 1'
#
loop_
_entity.id
_entity.type
_entity.pdbx_description
1 polymer ?
#
loop_
_entity_poly.entity_id
_entity_poly.type
_entity_poly.pdbx_seq_one_letter_code
_entity_poly.pdbx_strand_id
1 'polypeptide(L)'
;MRPRALLWGRAWLIAFDQLLHVTFAGPLYLAGLAALPRPQETISSVVGRKSLEGRRWARVAEKLLDGLFEALGEPPGHSRRSIISF
;
A
#
# COMPACT_ATOMS: atom_id res chain seq x y z
N MET A 1 5.43 16.51 -19.71
CA MET A 1 4.37 15.49 -19.85
C MET A 1 4.92 14.15 -19.42
N ARG A 2 4.30 13.45 -18.46
CA ARG A 2 4.76 12.10 -18.08
C ARG A 2 4.40 11.10 -19.19
N PRO A 3 5.28 10.14 -19.55
CA PRO A 3 4.97 9.10 -20.52
C PRO A 3 3.68 8.35 -20.16
N ARG A 4 2.81 8.10 -21.15
CA ARG A 4 1.55 7.37 -20.95
C ARG A 4 1.76 6.00 -20.29
N ALA A 5 2.87 5.34 -20.59
CA ALA A 5 3.26 4.06 -19.98
C ALA A 5 3.48 4.16 -18.46
N LEU A 6 4.07 5.24 -17.94
CA LEU A 6 4.26 5.41 -16.49
C LEU A 6 2.93 5.63 -15.76
N LEU A 7 2.02 6.38 -16.37
CA LEU A 7 0.68 6.59 -15.82
C LEU A 7 -0.11 5.28 -15.76
N TRP A 8 -0.02 4.48 -16.83
CA TRP A 8 -0.63 3.16 -16.88
C TRP A 8 -0.01 2.19 -15.87
N GLY A 9 1.32 2.15 -15.77
CA GLY A 9 2.03 1.34 -14.77
C GLY A 9 1.66 1.71 -13.33
N ARG A 10 1.54 3.02 -13.04
CA ARG A 10 1.09 3.51 -11.73
C ARG A 10 -0.33 3.06 -11.43
N ALA A 11 -1.25 3.16 -12.39
CA ALA A 11 -2.63 2.70 -12.21
C ALA A 11 -2.70 1.20 -11.89
N TRP A 12 -1.87 0.39 -12.56
CA TRP A 12 -1.73 -1.04 -12.26
C TRP A 12 -1.20 -1.29 -10.85
N LEU A 13 -0.17 -0.54 -10.42
CA LEU A 13 0.40 -0.72 -9.09
C LEU A 13 -0.61 -0.37 -7.99
N ILE A 14 -1.41 0.68 -8.17
CA ILE A 14 -2.52 1.04 -7.25
C ILE A 14 -3.58 -0.06 -7.21
N ALA A 15 -4.01 -0.56 -8.37
CA ALA A 15 -5.01 -1.63 -8.43
C ALA A 15 -4.50 -2.91 -7.75
N PHE A 16 -3.22 -3.24 -7.93
CA PHE A 16 -2.58 -4.38 -7.29
C PHE A 16 -2.44 -4.18 -5.77
N ASP A 17 -2.08 -2.97 -5.32
CA ASP A 17 -1.99 -2.59 -3.91
C ASP A 17 -3.34 -2.76 -3.18
N GLN A 18 -4.44 -2.35 -3.82
CA GLN A 18 -5.80 -2.58 -3.33
C GLN A 18 -6.21 -4.06 -3.35
N LEU A 19 -5.89 -4.77 -4.43
CA LEU A 19 -6.20 -6.20 -4.57
C LEU A 19 -5.52 -7.01 -3.46
N LEU A 20 -4.22 -6.76 -3.21
CA LEU A 20 -3.48 -7.42 -2.15
C LEU A 20 -4.10 -7.14 -0.79
N HIS A 21 -4.49 -5.88 -0.51
CA HIS A 21 -5.15 -5.55 0.75
C HIS A 21 -6.40 -6.41 0.97
N VAL A 22 -7.33 -6.42 0.01
CA VAL A 22 -8.58 -7.17 0.16
C VAL A 22 -8.35 -8.68 0.24
N THR A 23 -7.36 -9.19 -0.52
CA THR A 23 -7.01 -10.63 -0.55
C THR A 23 -6.50 -11.12 0.80
N PHE A 24 -5.77 -10.29 1.56
CA PHE A 24 -5.26 -10.69 2.88
C PHE A 24 -6.17 -10.26 4.03
N ALA A 25 -6.70 -9.04 3.99
CA ALA A 25 -7.51 -8.50 5.09
C ALA A 25 -8.87 -9.20 5.21
N GLY A 26 -9.48 -9.61 4.08
CA GLY A 26 -10.73 -10.35 4.07
C GLY A 26 -10.65 -11.68 4.83
N PRO A 27 -9.74 -12.61 4.44
CA PRO A 27 -9.54 -13.85 5.17
C PRO A 27 -9.16 -13.66 6.65
N LEU A 28 -8.29 -12.69 6.96
CA LEU A 28 -7.92 -12.40 8.35
C LEU A 28 -9.11 -11.90 9.17
N TYR A 29 -9.99 -11.08 8.59
CA TYR A 29 -11.23 -10.66 9.24
C TYR A 29 -12.19 -11.82 9.47
N LEU A 30 -12.41 -12.66 8.46
CA LEU A 30 -13.26 -13.86 8.59
C LEU A 30 -12.75 -14.83 9.65
N ALA A 31 -11.43 -14.90 9.83
CA ALA A 31 -10.79 -15.69 10.88
C ALA A 31 -10.78 -15.02 12.27
N GLY A 32 -11.30 -13.79 12.41
CA GLY A 32 -11.29 -13.03 13.66
C GLY A 32 -9.91 -12.47 14.07
N LEU A 33 -8.96 -12.43 13.14
CA LEU A 33 -7.57 -12.01 13.37
C LEU A 33 -7.30 -10.53 13.00
N ALA A 34 -8.25 -9.88 12.34
CA ALA A 34 -8.14 -8.49 11.92
C ALA A 34 -9.48 -7.74 12.08
N ALA A 35 -9.40 -6.41 12.09
CA ALA A 35 -10.57 -5.54 12.05
C ALA A 35 -11.27 -5.61 10.69
N LEU A 36 -12.51 -5.10 10.62
CA LEU A 36 -13.27 -4.99 9.37
C LEU A 36 -12.46 -4.26 8.29
N PRO A 37 -12.14 -4.89 7.14
CA PRO A 37 -11.39 -4.26 6.07
C PRO A 37 -12.19 -3.12 5.45
N ARG A 38 -11.52 -2.01 5.15
CA ARG A 38 -12.13 -0.85 4.50
C ARG A 38 -11.84 -0.89 3.01
N PRO A 39 -12.85 -0.72 2.12
CA PRO A 39 -12.64 -0.83 0.68
C PRO A 39 -11.63 0.17 0.10
N GLN A 40 -11.46 1.32 0.75
CA GLN A 40 -10.54 2.37 0.31
C GLN A 40 -9.10 2.12 0.80
N GLU A 41 -8.89 1.19 1.72
CA GLU A 41 -7.59 0.94 2.32
C GLU A 41 -6.69 0.08 1.42
N THR A 42 -5.41 0.42 1.40
CA THR A 42 -4.39 -0.22 0.58
C THR A 42 -3.37 -0.96 1.45
N ILE A 43 -2.62 -1.91 0.86
CA ILE A 43 -1.58 -2.59 1.61
C ILE A 43 -0.44 -1.62 1.94
N SER A 44 -0.15 -0.66 1.06
CA SER A 44 0.79 0.43 1.29
C SER A 44 0.38 1.32 2.47
N SER A 45 -0.90 1.68 2.63
CA SER A 45 -1.42 2.41 3.81
C SER A 45 -1.18 1.62 5.10
N VAL A 46 -1.51 0.32 5.10
CA VAL A 46 -1.29 -0.56 6.26
C VAL A 46 0.20 -0.67 6.59
N VAL A 47 1.04 -0.89 5.57
CA VAL A 47 2.49 -0.98 5.72
C VAL A 47 3.07 0.32 6.25
N GLY A 48 2.65 1.48 5.72
CA GLY A 48 3.04 2.80 6.22
C GLY A 48 2.71 2.96 7.70
N ARG A 49 1.47 2.63 8.10
CA ARG A 49 1.04 2.67 9.51
C ARG A 49 1.88 1.75 10.39
N LYS A 50 2.11 0.49 9.97
CA LYS A 50 2.93 -0.48 10.72
C LYS A 50 4.41 -0.11 10.77
N SER A 51 4.91 0.59 9.76
CA SER A 51 6.27 1.14 9.76
C SER A 51 6.41 2.26 10.80
N LEU A 52 5.42 3.16 10.88
CA LEU A 52 5.35 4.21 11.92
C LEU A 52 5.21 3.63 13.33
N GLU A 53 4.46 2.53 13.49
CA GLU A 53 4.41 1.74 14.74
C GLU A 53 5.75 1.03 15.07
N GLY A 54 6.76 1.09 14.20
CA GLY A 54 8.09 0.55 14.44
C GLY A 54 8.27 -0.93 14.09
N ARG A 55 7.33 -1.55 13.36
CA ARG A 55 7.46 -2.95 12.93
C ARG A 55 8.58 -3.10 11.89
N ARG A 56 9.59 -3.91 12.21
CA ARG A 56 10.77 -4.11 11.34
C ARG A 56 10.41 -4.67 9.96
N TRP A 57 9.51 -5.65 9.90
CA TRP A 57 9.04 -6.21 8.63
C TRP A 57 8.33 -5.15 7.77
N ALA A 58 7.59 -4.24 8.40
CA ALA A 58 6.86 -3.19 7.71
C ALA A 58 7.81 -2.14 7.13
N ARG A 59 8.93 -1.83 7.79
CA ARG A 59 9.97 -0.95 7.22
C ARG A 59 10.61 -1.52 5.97
N VAL A 60 10.79 -2.84 5.90
CA VAL A 60 11.32 -3.51 4.70
C VAL A 60 10.29 -3.47 3.58
N ALA A 61 9.03 -3.83 3.88
CA ALA A 61 7.94 -3.76 2.92
C ALA A 61 7.70 -2.34 2.40
N GLU A 62 7.77 -1.34 3.28
CA GLU A 62 7.65 0.09 2.96
C GLU A 62 8.70 0.51 1.92
N LYS A 63 9.97 0.16 2.14
CA LYS A 63 11.05 0.47 1.18
C LYS A 63 10.80 -0.14 -0.19
N LEU A 64 10.29 -1.36 -0.24
CA LEU A 64 9.99 -2.04 -1.50
C LEU A 64 8.82 -1.36 -2.24
N LEU A 65 7.72 -1.08 -1.54
CA LEU A 65 6.55 -0.42 -2.11
C LEU A 65 6.90 1.01 -2.57
N ASP A 66 7.55 1.80 -1.71
CA ASP A 66 7.96 3.17 -2.02
C ASP A 66 8.89 3.19 -3.23
N GLY A 67 9.86 2.27 -3.32
CA GLY A 67 10.75 2.15 -4.47
C GLY A 67 10.01 1.84 -5.78
N LEU A 68 8.98 0.98 -5.75
CA LEU A 68 8.16 0.68 -6.93
C LEU A 68 7.36 1.90 -7.41
N PHE A 69 6.75 2.64 -6.48
CA PHE A 69 5.99 3.85 -6.80
C PHE A 69 6.92 4.99 -7.28
N GLU A 70 8.08 5.15 -6.65
CA GLU A 70 9.11 6.12 -7.04
C GLU A 70 9.65 5.84 -8.44
N ALA A 71 9.90 4.57 -8.79
CA ALA A 71 10.30 4.17 -10.14
C ALA A 71 9.25 4.52 -11.21
N LEU A 72 7.98 4.62 -10.82
CA LEU A 72 6.87 5.05 -11.68
C LEU A 72 6.61 6.57 -11.62
N GLY A 73 7.51 7.32 -10.98
CA GLY A 73 7.51 8.78 -10.91
C GLY A 73 6.63 9.36 -9.80
N GLU A 74 6.22 8.58 -8.80
CA GLU A 74 5.70 9.17 -7.57
C GLU A 74 6.81 9.85 -6.76
N PRO A 75 6.48 10.90 -5.99
CA PRO A 75 7.42 11.45 -5.04
C PRO A 75 7.72 10.44 -3.90
N PRO A 76 8.84 10.58 -3.17
CA PRO A 76 9.25 9.58 -2.19
C PRO A 76 8.31 9.36 -1.01
N GLY A 77 8.28 8.16 -0.44
CA GLY A 77 7.48 7.87 0.76
C GLY A 77 5.99 7.64 0.49
N HIS A 78 5.65 6.94 -0.60
CA HIS A 78 4.28 6.66 -1.01
C HIS A 78 3.44 6.08 0.14
N SER A 79 3.92 5.01 0.77
CA SER A 79 3.21 4.24 1.80
C SER A 79 2.78 5.11 2.99
N ARG A 80 3.62 6.06 3.42
CA ARG A 80 3.28 6.99 4.53
C ARG A 80 2.28 8.06 4.12
N ARG A 81 2.39 8.57 2.89
CA ARG A 81 1.44 9.56 2.37
C ARG A 81 0.08 8.95 2.03
N SER A 82 0.07 7.66 1.72
CA SER A 82 -1.13 6.88 1.42
C SER A 82 -1.85 6.40 2.68
N ILE A 83 -1.34 6.70 3.89
CA ILE A 83 -2.03 6.35 5.13
C ILE A 83 -3.36 7.07 5.17
N ILE A 84 -4.43 6.29 5.14
CA ILE A 84 -5.78 6.82 5.33
C ILE A 84 -6.00 6.95 6.84
N SER A 85 -6.16 8.20 7.31
CA SER A 85 -6.62 8.51 8.66
C SER A 85 -8.14 8.60 8.66
N PHE A 86 -8.77 8.05 9.69
CA PHE A 86 -10.20 8.17 9.93
C PHE A 86 -10.43 8.62 11.36
#